data_AF-A0A972V240-F1
#
_entry.id   AF-A0A972V240-F1
#
_cell.length_a   1.000
_cell.length_b   1.000
_cell.length_c   1.000
_cell.angle_alpha   90.00
_cell.angle_beta   90.00
_cell.angle_gamma   90.00
#
_symmetry.space_group_name_H-M   'P 1'
#
loop_
_entity.id
_entity.type
_entity.pdbx_description
1 polymer ?
#
loop_
_entity_poly.entity_id
_entity_poly.type
_entity_poly.pdbx_seq_one_letter_code
_entity_poly.pdbx_strand_id
1 'polypeptide(L)'
;MENRLFIVVFIILTVIFLGFVFKNKKTKEKKFRTILYLLIYGIFIGVAGFLGNKNICTLPNTSIFYLLTSWMLLLGLLHSFFQYKLLIWASKKSFWSELLFTLTIGLLGGVLILLTFHYSKYNDFARIDLTSILMFFVPYLFYSTYLHFLGIPVKVLRKWHYPDDKHIEDPNDRE
;
A
#
# COMPACT_ATOMS: atom_id res chain seq x y z
N MET A 1 -28.10 -4.10 6.83
CA MET A 1 -28.09 -2.64 6.57
C MET A 1 -26.65 -2.10 6.54
N GLU A 2 -25.77 -2.57 7.43
CA GLU A 2 -24.37 -2.12 7.54
C GLU A 2 -23.54 -2.18 6.25
N ASN A 3 -23.59 -3.30 5.50
CA ASN A 3 -22.77 -3.46 4.30
C ASN A 3 -23.08 -2.44 3.20
N ARG A 4 -24.34 -1.97 3.09
CA ARG A 4 -24.73 -0.97 2.08
C ARG A 4 -24.09 0.39 2.38
N LEU A 5 -24.04 0.77 3.65
CA LEU A 5 -23.38 2.01 4.07
C LEU A 5 -21.88 1.95 3.77
N PHE A 6 -21.22 0.83 4.13
CA PHE A 6 -19.80 0.65 3.82
C PHE A 6 -19.50 0.69 2.33
N ILE A 7 -20.34 0.08 1.48
CA ILE A 7 -20.19 0.16 0.01
C ILE A 7 -20.22 1.62 -0.46
N VAL A 8 -21.22 2.39 -0.03
CA VAL A 8 -21.37 3.79 -0.43
C VAL A 8 -20.17 4.63 0.03
N VAL A 9 -19.74 4.45 1.28
CA VAL A 9 -18.57 5.15 1.84
C VAL A 9 -17.31 4.82 1.05
N PHE A 10 -17.05 3.55 0.76
CA PHE A 10 -15.87 3.13 0.02
C PHE A 10 -15.90 3.64 -1.43
N ILE A 11 -17.06 3.67 -2.09
CA ILE A 11 -17.21 4.24 -3.44
C ILE A 11 -16.87 5.73 -3.42
N ILE A 12 -17.44 6.49 -2.48
CA ILE A 12 -17.18 7.93 -2.34
C ILE A 12 -15.68 8.18 -2.12
N LEU A 13 -15.06 7.45 -1.19
CA LEU A 13 -13.63 7.55 -0.92
C LEU A 13 -12.79 7.19 -2.16
N THR A 14 -13.15 6.13 -2.89
CA THR A 14 -12.45 5.74 -4.12
C THR A 14 -12.48 6.86 -5.15
N VAL A 15 -13.64 7.49 -5.38
CA VAL A 15 -13.80 8.59 -6.33
C VAL A 15 -12.99 9.82 -5.90
N ILE A 16 -13.02 10.18 -4.61
CA ILE A 16 -12.26 11.30 -4.06
C ILE A 16 -10.75 11.08 -4.26
N PHE A 17 -10.24 9.90 -3.87
CA PHE A 17 -8.81 9.58 -3.98
C PHE A 17 -8.36 9.51 -5.43
N LEU A 18 -9.17 8.93 -6.32
CA LEU A 18 -8.90 8.93 -7.75
C LEU A 18 -8.85 10.36 -8.33
N GLY A 19 -9.71 11.26 -7.84
CA GLY A 19 -9.67 12.68 -8.17
C GLY A 19 -8.35 13.35 -7.77
N PHE A 20 -7.83 13.04 -6.57
CA PHE A 20 -6.51 13.51 -6.13
C PHE A 20 -5.36 12.94 -6.96
N VAL A 21 -5.41 11.66 -7.34
CA VAL A 21 -4.41 11.03 -8.23
C VAL A 21 -4.35 11.77 -9.56
N PHE A 22 -5.49 12.13 -10.15
CA PHE A 22 -5.53 12.84 -11.44
C PHE A 22 -5.22 14.35 -11.37
N LYS A 23 -4.97 14.93 -10.19
CA LYS A 23 -4.41 16.30 -10.10
C LYS A 23 -3.01 16.38 -10.68
N ASN A 24 -2.24 15.29 -10.63
CA ASN A 24 -0.93 15.23 -11.25
C ASN A 24 -1.08 15.17 -12.79
N LYS A 25 -0.35 16.03 -13.52
CA LYS A 25 -0.47 16.13 -14.98
C LYS A 25 -0.02 14.84 -15.68
N LYS A 26 1.06 14.20 -15.19
CA LYS A 26 1.63 12.98 -15.78
C LYS A 26 0.67 11.79 -15.71
N THR A 27 -0.02 11.63 -14.58
CA THR A 27 -1.09 10.63 -14.38
C THR A 27 -2.27 10.87 -15.31
N LYS A 28 -2.66 12.14 -15.53
CA LYS A 28 -3.80 12.52 -16.36
C LYS A 28 -3.56 12.23 -17.84
N GLU A 29 -2.34 12.44 -18.34
CA GLU A 29 -1.96 12.12 -19.73
C GLU A 29 -2.10 10.64 -20.07
N LYS A 30 -1.89 9.75 -19.09
CA LYS A 30 -2.02 8.29 -19.25
C LYS A 30 -3.23 7.73 -18.51
N LYS A 31 -4.30 8.51 -18.40
CA LYS A 31 -5.54 8.18 -17.65
C LYS A 31 -6.08 6.79 -17.97
N PHE A 32 -6.18 6.42 -19.25
CA PHE A 32 -6.72 5.11 -19.64
C PHE A 32 -5.91 3.94 -19.06
N ARG A 33 -4.58 3.98 -19.17
CA ARG A 33 -3.70 2.93 -18.63
C ARG A 33 -3.79 2.87 -17.10
N THR A 34 -3.86 4.01 -16.43
CA THR A 34 -4.01 4.10 -14.97
C THR A 34 -5.35 3.51 -14.51
N ILE A 35 -6.45 3.81 -15.19
CA ILE A 35 -7.78 3.26 -14.87
C ILE A 35 -7.83 1.76 -15.15
N LEU A 36 -7.27 1.30 -16.27
CA LEU A 36 -7.21 -0.12 -16.61
C LEU A 36 -6.42 -0.91 -15.55
N TYR A 37 -5.26 -0.40 -15.14
CA TYR A 37 -4.45 -0.99 -14.08
C TYR A 37 -5.23 -1.05 -12.75
N LEU A 38 -5.89 0.05 -12.38
CA LEU A 38 -6.75 0.14 -11.19
C LEU A 38 -7.87 -0.91 -11.20
N LEU A 39 -8.57 -1.04 -12.33
CA LEU A 39 -9.66 -2.02 -12.49
C LEU A 39 -9.15 -3.46 -12.38
N ILE A 40 -8.04 -3.77 -13.04
CA ILE A 40 -7.46 -5.12 -13.02
C ILE A 40 -7.12 -5.52 -11.57
N TYR A 41 -6.37 -4.67 -10.84
CA TYR A 41 -6.04 -4.97 -9.45
C TYR A 41 -7.26 -4.97 -8.54
N GLY A 42 -8.22 -4.06 -8.75
CA GLY A 42 -9.49 -4.06 -8.04
C GLY A 42 -10.22 -5.40 -8.19
N ILE A 43 -10.31 -5.94 -9.40
CA ILE A 43 -10.93 -7.25 -9.66
C ILE A 43 -10.18 -8.36 -8.93
N PHE A 44 -8.84 -8.42 -9.01
CA PHE A 44 -8.06 -9.44 -8.29
C PHE A 44 -8.22 -9.37 -6.77
N ILE A 45 -8.36 -8.18 -6.20
CA ILE A 45 -8.71 -8.01 -4.77
C ILE A 45 -10.15 -8.47 -4.53
N GLY A 46 -11.10 -8.11 -5.41
CA GLY A 46 -12.50 -8.53 -5.34
C GLY A 46 -12.71 -10.05 -5.37
N VAL A 47 -11.83 -10.80 -6.04
CA VAL A 47 -11.82 -12.27 -6.03
C VAL A 47 -11.66 -12.83 -4.62
N ALA A 48 -10.96 -12.13 -3.72
CA ALA A 48 -10.81 -12.53 -2.32
C ALA A 48 -12.16 -12.66 -1.60
N GLY A 49 -13.15 -11.84 -1.97
CA GLY A 49 -14.52 -11.94 -1.44
C GLY A 49 -15.19 -13.27 -1.73
N PHE A 50 -14.85 -13.92 -2.86
CA PHE A 50 -15.34 -15.27 -3.17
C PHE A 50 -14.58 -16.34 -2.37
N LEU A 51 -13.27 -16.15 -2.17
CA LEU A 51 -12.45 -17.04 -1.35
C LEU A 51 -12.87 -17.02 0.13
N GLY A 52 -13.32 -15.86 0.64
CA GLY A 52 -13.85 -15.71 1.99
C GLY A 52 -15.26 -16.27 2.20
N ASN A 53 -15.94 -16.70 1.13
CA ASN A 53 -17.28 -17.27 1.21
C ASN A 53 -17.23 -18.77 1.53
N LYS A 54 -17.76 -19.17 2.69
CA LYS A 54 -17.77 -20.58 3.12
C LYS A 54 -18.54 -21.54 2.23
N ASN A 55 -19.51 -21.03 1.47
CA ASN A 55 -20.25 -21.86 0.52
C ASN A 55 -19.36 -22.30 -0.66
N ILE A 56 -18.28 -21.56 -0.93
CA ILE A 56 -17.32 -21.84 -2.00
C ILE A 56 -16.07 -22.51 -1.42
N CYS A 57 -15.57 -22.00 -0.29
CA CYS A 57 -14.37 -22.47 0.37
C CYS A 57 -14.69 -23.03 1.76
N THR A 58 -14.74 -24.35 1.89
CA THR A 58 -15.09 -25.07 3.13
C THR A 58 -13.92 -25.21 4.13
N LEU A 59 -12.93 -24.34 4.02
CA LEU A 59 -11.75 -24.36 4.90
C LEU A 59 -12.09 -23.86 6.32
N PRO A 60 -11.29 -24.24 7.33
CA PRO A 60 -11.38 -23.65 8.67
C PRO A 60 -11.17 -22.13 8.62
N ASN A 61 -11.82 -21.41 9.54
CA ASN A 61 -11.77 -19.94 9.62
C ASN A 61 -10.34 -19.38 9.65
N THR A 62 -9.45 -20.05 10.39
CA THR A 62 -8.03 -19.68 10.52
C THR A 62 -7.30 -19.81 9.19
N SER A 63 -7.52 -20.90 8.46
CA SER A 63 -6.95 -21.13 7.15
C SER A 63 -7.43 -20.10 6.12
N ILE A 64 -8.71 -19.73 6.15
CA ILE A 64 -9.26 -18.65 5.30
C ILE A 64 -8.55 -17.33 5.60
N PHE A 65 -8.37 -16.97 6.87
CA PHE A 65 -7.65 -15.75 7.23
C PHE A 65 -6.21 -15.71 6.69
N TYR A 66 -5.45 -16.81 6.84
CA TYR A 66 -4.09 -16.88 6.30
C TYR A 66 -4.08 -16.84 4.77
N LEU A 67 -5.06 -17.46 4.11
CA LEU A 67 -5.20 -17.43 2.66
C LEU A 67 -5.46 -16.00 2.15
N LEU A 68 -6.43 -15.29 2.73
CA LEU A 68 -6.78 -13.92 2.35
C LEU A 68 -5.61 -12.95 2.61
N THR A 69 -4.98 -13.06 3.77
CA THR A 69 -3.80 -12.24 4.14
C THR A 69 -2.64 -12.49 3.16
N SER A 70 -2.35 -13.75 2.85
CA SER A 70 -1.28 -14.12 1.90
C SER A 70 -1.60 -13.65 0.48
N TRP A 71 -2.87 -13.74 0.07
CA TRP A 71 -3.36 -13.25 -1.22
C TRP A 71 -3.16 -11.73 -1.36
N MET A 72 -3.55 -10.95 -0.34
CA MET A 72 -3.35 -9.50 -0.34
C MET A 72 -1.88 -9.11 -0.34
N LEU A 73 -1.04 -9.81 0.43
CA LEU A 73 0.39 -9.58 0.45
C LEU A 73 1.04 -9.88 -0.91
N LEU A 74 0.66 -11.00 -1.55
CA LEU A 74 1.13 -11.35 -2.89
C LEU A 74 0.74 -10.28 -3.91
N LEU A 75 -0.52 -9.83 -3.90
CA LEU A 75 -0.97 -8.75 -4.77
C LEU A 75 -0.23 -7.44 -4.50
N GLY A 76 0.08 -7.12 -3.23
CA GLY A 76 0.87 -5.95 -2.86
C GLY A 76 2.30 -6.01 -3.40
N LEU A 77 2.94 -7.18 -3.37
CA LEU A 77 4.27 -7.40 -3.95
C LEU A 77 4.24 -7.22 -5.47
N LEU A 78 3.27 -7.85 -6.13
CA LEU A 78 3.08 -7.71 -7.57
C LEU A 78 2.80 -6.26 -7.97
N HIS A 79 1.94 -5.57 -7.22
CA HIS A 79 1.66 -4.15 -7.43
C HIS A 79 2.94 -3.31 -7.34
N SER A 80 3.71 -3.49 -6.26
CA SER A 80 4.94 -2.74 -6.00
C SER A 80 6.00 -2.97 -7.09
N PHE A 81 6.05 -4.17 -7.67
CA PHE A 81 6.96 -4.49 -8.77
C PHE A 81 6.47 -3.96 -10.12
N PHE A 82 5.21 -4.21 -10.48
CA PHE A 82 4.66 -3.88 -11.79
C PHE A 82 4.30 -2.41 -11.96
N GLN A 83 4.01 -1.67 -10.88
CA GLN A 83 3.68 -0.25 -10.99
C GLN A 83 4.78 0.54 -11.72
N TYR A 84 6.05 0.29 -11.41
CA TYR A 84 7.18 0.99 -12.04
C TYR A 84 7.46 0.53 -13.48
N LYS A 85 6.90 -0.62 -13.89
CA LYS A 85 7.05 -1.15 -15.26
C LYS A 85 5.90 -0.73 -16.16
N LEU A 86 4.67 -0.70 -15.64
CA LEU A 86 3.45 -0.50 -16.43
C LEU A 86 2.95 0.95 -16.38
N LEU A 87 3.20 1.67 -15.28
CA LEU A 87 2.75 3.05 -15.10
C LEU A 87 3.90 4.01 -15.37
N ILE A 88 3.90 4.63 -16.54
CA ILE A 88 4.94 5.55 -17.00
C ILE A 88 5.10 6.77 -16.07
N TRP A 89 4.01 7.16 -15.38
CA TRP A 89 4.02 8.29 -14.46
C TRP A 89 4.59 7.92 -13.09
N ALA A 90 4.63 6.63 -12.73
CA ALA A 90 5.21 6.17 -11.48
C ALA A 90 6.72 6.42 -11.52
N SER A 91 7.24 7.02 -10.46
CA SER A 91 8.63 7.44 -10.37
C SER A 91 9.06 7.26 -8.94
N LYS A 92 10.24 6.68 -8.72
CA LYS A 92 10.84 6.46 -7.39
C LYS A 92 10.93 7.73 -6.51
N LYS A 93 10.66 8.92 -7.05
CA LYS A 93 10.63 10.21 -6.34
C LYS A 93 9.21 10.69 -5.97
N SER A 94 8.15 10.04 -6.44
CA SER A 94 6.76 10.50 -6.31
C SER A 94 5.97 9.69 -5.27
N PHE A 95 6.36 9.79 -4.01
CA PHE A 95 5.73 9.04 -2.91
C PHE A 95 4.21 9.25 -2.84
N TRP A 96 3.75 10.51 -2.75
CA TRP A 96 2.34 10.80 -2.49
C TRP A 96 1.39 10.37 -3.62
N SER A 97 1.78 10.53 -4.89
CA SER A 97 0.93 10.11 -6.00
C SER A 97 0.80 8.59 -6.08
N GLU A 98 1.88 7.87 -5.80
CA GLU A 98 1.89 6.41 -5.75
C GLU A 98 1.08 5.90 -4.56
N LEU A 99 1.30 6.44 -3.35
CA LEU A 99 0.54 6.06 -2.15
C LEU A 99 -0.96 6.27 -2.34
N LEU A 100 -1.38 7.43 -2.86
CA LEU A 100 -2.79 7.71 -3.14
C LEU A 100 -3.37 6.75 -4.17
N PHE A 101 -2.59 6.35 -5.17
CA PHE A 101 -3.01 5.38 -6.15
C PHE A 101 -3.16 3.98 -5.56
N THR A 102 -2.20 3.52 -4.75
CA THR A 102 -2.30 2.26 -4.01
C THR A 102 -3.51 2.25 -3.08
N LEU A 103 -3.78 3.35 -2.37
CA LEU A 103 -4.99 3.51 -1.54
C LEU A 103 -6.27 3.42 -2.38
N THR A 104 -6.28 4.03 -3.57
CA THR A 104 -7.42 3.95 -4.49
C THR A 104 -7.68 2.52 -4.95
N ILE A 105 -6.63 1.74 -5.22
CA ILE A 105 -6.74 0.31 -5.57
C ILE A 105 -7.35 -0.48 -4.41
N GLY A 106 -6.83 -0.30 -3.19
CA GLY A 106 -7.35 -0.99 -2.01
C GLY A 106 -8.81 -0.65 -1.73
N LEU A 107 -9.20 0.62 -1.87
CA LEU A 107 -10.60 1.05 -1.70
C LEU A 107 -11.52 0.45 -2.77
N LEU A 108 -11.13 0.49 -4.05
CA LEU A 108 -11.90 -0.14 -5.13
C LEU A 108 -12.04 -1.65 -4.91
N GLY A 109 -10.95 -2.31 -4.52
CA GLY A 109 -10.96 -3.73 -4.16
C GLY A 109 -11.91 -4.02 -2.99
N GLY A 110 -11.91 -3.17 -1.96
CA GLY A 110 -12.85 -3.26 -0.84
C GLY A 110 -14.30 -3.10 -1.25
N VAL A 111 -14.63 -2.21 -2.21
CA VAL A 111 -15.96 -2.12 -2.81
C VAL A 111 -16.35 -3.46 -3.45
N LEU A 112 -15.45 -4.06 -4.23
CA LEU A 112 -15.73 -5.31 -4.94
C LEU A 112 -15.88 -6.49 -3.99
N ILE A 113 -15.07 -6.58 -2.93
CA ILE A 113 -15.23 -7.57 -1.85
C ILE A 113 -16.63 -7.44 -1.21
N LEU A 114 -17.02 -6.22 -0.83
CA LEU A 114 -18.33 -5.97 -0.22
C LEU A 114 -19.49 -6.31 -1.15
N LEU A 115 -19.35 -6.03 -2.46
CA LEU A 115 -20.33 -6.43 -3.46
C LEU A 115 -20.44 -7.95 -3.55
N THR A 116 -19.31 -8.67 -3.55
CA THR A 116 -19.29 -10.13 -3.58
C THR A 116 -20.06 -10.73 -2.40
N PHE A 117 -19.81 -10.25 -1.17
CA PHE A 117 -20.55 -10.70 0.01
C PHE A 117 -22.03 -10.30 -0.03
N HIS A 118 -22.34 -9.09 -0.52
CA HIS A 118 -23.71 -8.63 -0.68
C HIS A 118 -24.54 -9.55 -1.59
N TYR A 119 -23.99 -9.91 -2.76
CA TYR A 119 -24.68 -10.79 -3.71
C TYR A 119 -24.66 -12.26 -3.27
N SER A 120 -23.63 -12.69 -2.54
CA SER A 120 -23.53 -14.05 -2.02
C SER A 120 -24.45 -14.33 -0.83
N LYS A 121 -25.11 -13.31 -0.27
CA LYS A 121 -25.94 -13.38 0.95
C LYS A 121 -25.21 -13.96 2.18
N TYR A 122 -23.88 -13.94 2.17
CA TYR A 122 -23.03 -14.42 3.25
C TYR A 122 -22.26 -13.22 3.80
N ASN A 123 -22.41 -12.90 5.08
CA ASN A 123 -21.86 -11.65 5.64
C ASN A 123 -20.85 -11.86 6.78
N ASP A 124 -20.73 -13.06 7.32
CA ASP A 124 -19.99 -13.31 8.57
C ASP A 124 -18.48 -12.99 8.45
N PHE A 125 -17.91 -13.14 7.26
CA PHE A 125 -16.48 -12.91 7.00
C PHE A 125 -16.16 -11.59 6.29
N ALA A 126 -17.16 -10.78 5.96
CA ALA A 126 -16.93 -9.55 5.20
C ALA A 126 -15.97 -8.58 5.91
N ARG A 127 -16.07 -8.50 7.25
CA ARG A 127 -15.19 -7.64 8.06
C ARG A 127 -13.75 -8.17 8.11
N ILE A 128 -13.58 -9.47 8.25
CA ILE A 128 -12.25 -10.11 8.29
C ILE A 128 -11.55 -9.94 6.93
N ASP A 129 -12.27 -10.15 5.84
CA ASP A 129 -11.72 -9.99 4.51
C ASP A 129 -11.33 -8.52 4.23
N LEU A 130 -12.15 -7.56 4.64
CA LEU A 130 -11.80 -6.13 4.58
C LEU A 130 -10.52 -5.80 5.36
N THR A 131 -10.28 -6.39 6.53
CA THR A 131 -9.04 -6.15 7.28
C THR A 131 -7.80 -6.71 6.58
N SER A 132 -7.95 -7.75 5.75
CA SER A 132 -6.83 -8.33 5.01
C SER A 132 -6.25 -7.36 3.97
N ILE A 133 -7.06 -6.41 3.48
CA ILE A 133 -6.61 -5.36 2.54
C ILE A 133 -5.46 -4.54 3.13
N LEU A 134 -5.34 -4.42 4.45
CA LEU A 134 -4.21 -3.72 5.06
C LEU A 134 -2.86 -4.32 4.63
N MET A 135 -2.82 -5.64 4.40
CA MET A 135 -1.61 -6.35 3.97
C MET A 135 -1.22 -6.05 2.52
N PHE A 136 -2.15 -5.54 1.70
CA PHE A 136 -1.84 -5.08 0.34
C PHE A 136 -0.93 -3.84 0.35
N PHE A 137 -1.04 -2.98 1.37
CA PHE A 137 -0.23 -1.76 1.47
C PHE A 137 1.20 -2.01 1.94
N VAL A 138 1.41 -3.09 2.70
CA VAL A 138 2.69 -3.37 3.38
C VAL A 138 3.87 -3.43 2.40
N PRO A 139 3.82 -4.17 1.28
CA PRO A 139 4.95 -4.23 0.35
C PRO A 139 5.32 -2.86 -0.25
N TYR A 140 4.32 -2.05 -0.60
CA TYR A 140 4.54 -0.72 -1.15
C TYR A 140 5.20 0.21 -0.13
N LEU A 141 4.67 0.24 1.10
CA LEU A 141 5.21 1.07 2.18
C LEU A 141 6.64 0.67 2.49
N PHE A 142 6.91 -0.63 2.64
CA PHE A 142 8.26 -1.13 2.91
C PHE A 142 9.25 -0.74 1.82
N TYR A 143 8.92 -1.00 0.56
CA TYR A 143 9.79 -0.67 -0.57
C TYR A 143 10.01 0.84 -0.70
N SER A 144 8.95 1.64 -0.52
CA SER A 144 9.06 3.08 -0.61
C SER A 144 9.90 3.67 0.53
N THR A 145 9.69 3.23 1.77
CA THR A 145 10.51 3.64 2.92
C THR A 145 11.97 3.24 2.71
N TYR A 146 12.23 2.05 2.16
CA TYR A 146 13.59 1.63 1.83
C TYR A 146 14.27 2.56 0.80
N LEU A 147 13.55 2.98 -0.24
CA LEU A 147 14.07 3.96 -1.21
C LEU A 147 14.36 5.33 -0.57
N HIS A 148 13.51 5.80 0.34
CA HIS A 148 13.75 7.04 1.06
C HIS A 148 14.95 6.93 2.01
N PHE A 149 15.11 5.79 2.68
CA PHE A 149 16.27 5.50 3.53
C PHE A 149 17.58 5.56 2.74
N LEU A 150 17.63 4.95 1.55
CA LEU A 150 18.79 5.04 0.66
C LEU A 150 19.06 6.46 0.14
N GLY A 151 18.07 7.34 0.16
CA GLY A 151 18.20 8.74 -0.21
C GLY A 151 18.80 9.64 0.88
N ILE A 152 18.94 9.15 2.12
CA ILE A 152 19.53 9.91 3.23
C ILE A 152 21.06 9.93 3.02
N PRO A 153 21.67 11.12 2.81
CA PRO A 153 23.12 11.20 2.66
C PRO A 153 23.80 10.75 3.96
N VAL A 154 24.84 9.94 3.84
CA VAL A 154 25.64 9.53 5.01
C VAL A 154 26.26 10.78 5.63
N LYS A 155 26.03 10.99 6.94
CA LYS A 155 26.61 12.12 7.66
C LYS A 155 28.13 11.96 7.68
N VAL A 156 28.83 12.83 6.98
CA VAL A 156 30.29 12.96 7.12
C VAL A 156 30.54 13.61 8.48
N LEU A 157 30.83 12.78 9.49
CA LEU A 157 31.20 13.27 10.82
C LEU A 157 32.61 13.86 10.75
N ARG A 158 32.79 15.04 11.35
CA ARG A 158 34.12 15.60 11.56
C ARG A 158 34.87 14.64 12.47
N LYS A 159 35.91 14.00 11.94
CA LYS A 159 36.83 13.21 12.76
C LYS A 159 37.53 14.18 13.71
N TRP A 160 37.55 13.83 14.99
CA TRP A 160 38.42 14.52 15.93
C TRP A 160 39.84 14.10 15.60
N HIS A 161 40.69 15.07 15.26
CA HIS A 161 42.11 14.86 15.07
C HIS A 161 42.80 15.41 16.32
N TYR A 162 43.64 14.58 16.94
CA TYR A 162 44.54 15.06 17.99
C TYR A 162 45.44 16.13 17.35
N PRO A 163 45.62 17.29 17.98
CA PRO A 163 46.49 18.32 17.43
C PRO A 163 47.94 17.96 17.73
N ASP A 164 48.55 17.13 16.88
CA ASP A 164 49.96 16.73 17.02
C ASP A 164 50.91 17.94 16.91
N ASP A 165 50.46 18.99 16.20
CA ASP A 165 51.25 20.20 15.94
C ASP A 165 51.19 21.24 17.07
N LYS A 166 50.35 21.02 18.09
CA LYS A 166 50.19 21.96 19.22
C LYS A 166 50.63 21.30 20.51
N HIS A 167 51.59 21.93 21.19
CA HIS A 167 51.88 21.58 22.57
C HIS A 167 50.69 21.96 23.44
N ILE A 168 50.04 20.96 24.05
CA ILE A 168 49.00 21.14 25.06
C ILE A 168 49.71 20.96 26.40
N GLU A 169 49.60 21.95 27.28
CA GLU A 169 50.12 21.86 28.64
C GLU A 169 49.31 20.85 29.46
N ASP A 170 50.00 20.02 30.24
CA ASP A 170 49.34 19.07 31.13
C ASP A 170 48.55 19.81 32.21
N PRO A 171 47.35 19.32 32.58
CA PRO A 171 46.56 19.94 33.63
C PRO A 171 47.31 19.89 34.97
N ASN A 172 47.22 20.98 35.73
CA ASN A 172 47.83 21.08 37.05
C ASN A 172 46.94 20.39 38.09
N ASP A 173 47.51 19.80 39.14
CA ASP A 173 46.85 18.93 40.14
C ASP A 173 45.70 19.58 40.96
N ARG A 174 45.29 20.81 40.61
CA ARG A 174 44.31 21.62 41.35
C ARG A 174 42.99 21.88 40.61
N GLU A 175 42.79 21.30 39.42
CA GLU A 175 41.50 21.30 38.70
C GLU A 175 40.90 19.90 38.54
#